data_AF-A0A7J9XR23-F1
#
_entry.id   AF-A0A7J9XR23-F1
#
_cell.length_a   1.000
_cell.length_b   1.000
_cell.length_c   1.000
_cell.angle_alpha   90.00
_cell.angle_beta   90.00
_cell.angle_gamma   90.00
#
_symmetry.space_group_name_H-M   'P 1'
#
loop_
_entity.id
_entity.type
_entity.pdbx_description
1 polymer ?
#
loop_
_entity_poly.entity_id
_entity_poly.type
_entity_poly.pdbx_seq_one_letter_code
_entity_poly.pdbx_strand_id
1 'polypeptide(L)'
;MSLFPQTRAALELADSRPGGDAGAALQILKQCDTASQAGGDIPLPLLIAAIRVVVGTEWLAHRGGDADVIAFHTLGDTRTGLGARSADEADETLSRLLRARFAPDH
;
A
#
# COMPACT_ATOMS: atom_id res chain seq x y z
N MET A 1 18.57 -3.24 3.70
CA MET A 1 17.72 -2.05 3.96
C MET A 1 16.32 -2.45 3.56
N SER A 2 15.32 -2.27 4.43
CA SER A 2 13.92 -2.51 4.03
C SER A 2 13.54 -1.48 2.96
N LEU A 3 12.87 -1.92 1.91
CA LEU A 3 12.48 -1.11 0.76
C LEU A 3 11.25 -0.23 1.05
N PHE A 4 10.47 -0.54 2.09
CA PHE A 4 9.19 0.13 2.38
C PHE A 4 8.95 0.42 3.87
N PRO A 5 9.86 1.14 4.55
CA PRO A 5 9.75 1.40 5.99
C PRO A 5 8.50 2.20 6.37
N GLN A 6 8.03 3.12 5.52
CA GLN A 6 6.87 3.94 5.86
C GLN A 6 5.55 3.19 5.65
N THR A 7 5.47 2.38 4.59
CA THR A 7 4.31 1.50 4.35
C THR A 7 4.18 0.52 5.50
N ARG A 8 5.29 -0.06 5.98
CA ARG A 8 5.27 -0.96 7.15
C ARG A 8 4.63 -0.32 8.37
N ALA A 9 5.06 0.89 8.75
CA ALA A 9 4.48 1.59 9.90
C ALA A 9 2.97 1.83 9.74
N ALA A 10 2.51 2.09 8.52
CA ALA A 10 1.08 2.27 8.23
C ALA A 10 0.29 0.96 8.22
N LEU A 11 0.92 -0.18 7.90
CA LEU A 11 0.31 -1.51 7.98
C LEU A 11 0.07 -1.97 9.41
N GLU A 12 0.97 -1.63 10.34
CA GLU A 12 0.77 -1.90 11.77
C GLU A 12 -0.52 -1.24 12.29
N LEU A 13 -0.88 -0.07 11.75
CA LEU A 13 -2.16 0.60 12.04
C LEU A 13 -3.36 -0.15 11.44
N ALA A 14 -3.22 -0.68 10.22
CA ALA A 14 -4.27 -1.45 9.55
C ALA A 14 -4.56 -2.80 10.24
N ASP A 15 -3.53 -3.45 10.80
CA ASP A 15 -3.65 -4.74 11.53
C ASP A 15 -4.59 -4.62 12.74
N SER A 16 -4.72 -3.43 13.32
CA SER A 16 -5.60 -3.16 14.48
C SER A 16 -7.11 -3.12 14.14
N ARG A 17 -7.49 -3.15 12.85
CA ARG A 17 -8.90 -3.01 12.41
C ARG A 17 -9.35 -4.13 11.45
N PRO A 18 -9.40 -5.40 11.89
CA PRO A 18 -9.68 -6.51 10.98
C PRO A 18 -11.13 -6.58 10.47
N GLY A 19 -11.25 -6.89 9.18
CA GLY A 19 -12.43 -7.45 8.49
C GLY A 19 -11.96 -8.57 7.54
N GLY A 20 -12.79 -9.59 7.29
CA GLY A 20 -12.41 -10.90 6.71
C GLY A 20 -11.37 -10.87 5.57
N ASP A 21 -11.73 -10.34 4.39
CA ASP A 21 -10.85 -10.33 3.20
C ASP A 21 -9.57 -9.50 3.39
N ALA A 22 -9.59 -8.51 4.29
CA ALA A 22 -8.40 -7.73 4.63
C ALA A 22 -7.36 -8.61 5.37
N GLY A 23 -7.76 -9.68 6.05
CA GLY A 23 -6.85 -10.58 6.77
C GLY A 23 -5.87 -11.30 5.84
N ALA A 24 -6.35 -11.83 4.71
CA ALA A 24 -5.49 -12.50 3.73
C ALA A 24 -4.54 -11.50 3.04
N ALA A 25 -5.04 -10.31 2.71
CA ALA A 25 -4.23 -9.25 2.13
C ALA A 25 -3.17 -8.73 3.10
N LEU A 26 -3.48 -8.60 4.40
CA LEU A 26 -2.50 -8.26 5.44
C LEU A 26 -1.40 -9.31 5.55
N GLN A 27 -1.71 -10.61 5.40
CA GLN A 27 -0.69 -11.66 5.39
C GLN A 27 0.25 -11.54 4.19
N ILE A 28 -0.27 -11.24 3.00
CA ILE A 28 0.55 -10.97 1.81
C ILE A 28 1.48 -9.78 2.06
N LEU A 29 0.98 -8.71 2.67
CA LEU A 29 1.77 -7.53 2.99
C LEU A 29 2.88 -7.82 4.02
N LYS A 30 2.60 -8.63 5.04
CA LYS A 30 3.60 -9.11 6.02
C LYS A 30 4.68 -9.96 5.34
N GLN A 31 4.32 -10.79 4.36
CA GLN A 31 5.29 -11.55 3.57
C GLN A 31 6.15 -10.66 2.68
N CYS A 32 5.56 -9.64 2.05
CA CYS A 32 6.32 -8.64 1.29
C CYS A 32 7.33 -7.88 2.18
N ASP A 33 6.93 -7.45 3.38
CA ASP A 33 7.85 -6.79 4.34
C ASP A 33 8.98 -7.73 4.79
N THR A 34 8.66 -9.00 5.03
CA THR A 34 9.68 -10.02 5.38
C THR A 34 10.67 -10.23 4.24
N ALA A 35 10.19 -10.36 3.00
CA ALA A 35 11.03 -10.50 1.81
C ALA A 35 11.93 -9.27 1.62
N SER A 36 11.39 -8.09 1.84
CA SER A 36 12.14 -6.83 1.79
C SER A 36 13.31 -6.78 2.78
N GLN A 37 13.04 -7.19 4.02
CA GLN A 37 14.06 -7.21 5.08
C GLN A 37 15.17 -8.24 4.79
N ALA A 38 14.83 -9.33 4.10
CA ALA A 38 15.80 -10.31 3.61
C ALA A 38 16.62 -9.83 2.39
N GLY A 39 16.36 -8.62 1.88
CA GLY A 39 16.99 -8.09 0.66
C GLY A 39 16.44 -8.71 -0.63
N GLY A 40 15.27 -9.37 -0.54
CA GLY A 40 14.55 -9.90 -1.68
C GLY A 40 13.80 -8.79 -2.42
N ASP A 41 13.58 -9.03 -3.72
CA ASP A 41 12.79 -8.14 -4.55
C ASP A 41 11.31 -8.26 -4.21
N ILE A 42 10.61 -7.14 -4.07
CA ILE A 42 9.17 -7.14 -3.81
C ILE A 42 8.46 -6.91 -5.13
N PRO A 43 7.57 -7.82 -5.55
CA PRO A 43 6.71 -7.56 -6.70
C PRO A 43 5.73 -6.42 -6.34
N LEU A 44 6.05 -5.19 -6.76
CA LEU A 44 5.21 -4.00 -6.55
C LEU A 44 3.75 -4.22 -7.00
N PRO A 45 3.45 -4.92 -8.11
CA PRO A 45 2.06 -5.24 -8.48
C PRO A 45 1.31 -6.03 -7.40
N LEU A 46 1.99 -6.96 -6.71
CA LEU A 46 1.41 -7.74 -5.63
C LEU A 46 1.16 -6.86 -4.39
N LEU A 47 2.12 -5.98 -4.07
CA LEU A 47 1.99 -5.02 -2.98
C LEU A 47 0.79 -4.09 -3.19
N ILE A 48 0.65 -3.53 -4.39
CA ILE A 48 -0.47 -2.65 -4.77
C ILE A 48 -1.80 -3.40 -4.71
N ALA A 49 -1.86 -4.63 -5.21
CA ALA A 49 -3.07 -5.45 -5.16
C ALA A 49 -3.50 -5.73 -3.72
N ALA A 50 -2.57 -6.09 -2.84
CA ALA A 50 -2.86 -6.35 -1.44
C ALA A 50 -3.29 -5.07 -0.69
N ILE A 51 -2.64 -3.92 -0.94
CA ILE A 51 -3.06 -2.63 -0.38
C ILE A 51 -4.47 -2.25 -0.86
N ARG A 52 -4.81 -2.50 -2.12
CA ARG A 52 -6.16 -2.24 -2.65
C ARG A 52 -7.24 -3.02 -1.90
N VAL A 53 -6.95 -4.27 -1.54
CA VAL A 53 -7.87 -5.11 -0.74
C VAL A 53 -7.95 -4.60 0.70
N VAL A 54 -6.82 -4.28 1.34
CA VAL A 54 -6.79 -3.78 2.72
C VAL A 54 -7.54 -2.45 2.84
N VAL A 55 -7.28 -1.49 1.94
CA VAL A 55 -7.93 -0.17 1.96
C VAL A 55 -9.43 -0.27 1.66
N GLY A 56 -9.80 -1.20 0.76
CA GLY A 56 -11.17 -1.45 0.34
C GLY A 56 -11.54 -0.68 -0.93
N THR A 57 -12.10 -1.38 -1.91
CA THR A 57 -12.48 -0.83 -3.21
C THR A 57 -13.57 0.23 -3.12
N GLU A 58 -14.53 0.07 -2.21
CA GLU A 58 -15.60 1.06 -1.98
C GLU A 58 -15.06 2.38 -1.45
N TRP A 59 -14.10 2.32 -0.51
CA TRP A 59 -13.46 3.53 0.02
C TRP A 59 -12.65 4.25 -1.05
N LEU A 60 -11.88 3.50 -1.86
CA LEU A 60 -11.13 4.05 -2.98
C LEU A 60 -12.06 4.71 -4.01
N ALA A 61 -13.18 4.06 -4.34
CA ALA A 61 -14.17 4.62 -5.26
C ALA A 61 -14.79 5.91 -4.71
N HIS A 62 -15.12 5.95 -3.42
CA HIS A 62 -15.68 7.14 -2.77
C HIS A 62 -14.68 8.30 -2.70
N ARG A 63 -13.39 7.99 -2.51
CA ARG A 63 -12.28 8.96 -2.43
C ARG A 63 -11.56 9.16 -3.77
N GLY A 64 -12.17 8.84 -4.90
CA GLY A 64 -11.51 8.88 -6.22
C GLY A 64 -10.97 10.27 -6.65
N GLY A 65 -11.42 11.36 -6.02
CA GLY A 65 -10.89 12.71 -6.23
C GLY A 65 -9.75 13.11 -5.29
N ASP A 66 -9.38 12.26 -4.33
CA ASP A 66 -8.30 12.49 -3.38
C ASP A 66 -6.94 12.31 -4.08
N ALA A 67 -6.01 13.23 -3.85
CA ALA A 67 -4.70 13.21 -4.50
C ALA A 67 -3.93 11.92 -4.20
N ASP A 68 -4.06 11.36 -2.99
CA ASP A 68 -3.38 10.13 -2.60
C ASP A 68 -3.99 8.89 -3.29
N VAL A 69 -5.31 8.89 -3.48
CA VAL A 69 -6.02 7.82 -4.22
C VAL A 69 -5.69 7.87 -5.71
N ILE A 70 -5.63 9.07 -6.29
CA ILE A 70 -5.21 9.26 -7.69
C ILE A 70 -3.77 8.77 -7.88
N ALA A 71 -2.86 9.16 -6.99
CA ALA A 71 -1.46 8.72 -7.03
C ALA A 71 -1.33 7.19 -6.90
N PHE A 72 -2.13 6.57 -6.03
CA PHE A 72 -2.20 5.12 -5.90
C PHE A 72 -2.71 4.43 -7.19
N HIS A 73 -3.72 5.00 -7.85
CA HIS A 73 -4.20 4.47 -9.13
C HIS A 73 -3.14 4.59 -10.23
N THR A 74 -2.39 5.70 -10.27
CA THR A 74 -1.27 5.88 -11.20
C THR A 74 -0.14 4.88 -10.94
N LEU A 75 0.18 4.57 -9.67
CA LEU A 75 1.16 3.54 -9.33
C LEU A 75 0.74 2.15 -9.81
N GLY A 76 -0.56 1.83 -9.73
CA GLY A 76 -1.11 0.55 -10.19
C GLY A 76 -1.29 0.43 -11.70
N ASP A 77 -1.18 1.52 -12.45
CA ASP A 77 -1.28 1.49 -13.91
C ASP A 77 0.08 1.16 -14.53
N THR A 78 0.23 -0.10 -14.93
CA THR A 78 1.45 -0.63 -15.56
C THR A 78 1.76 0.01 -16.92
N ARG A 79 0.82 0.76 -17.54
CA ARG A 79 1.10 1.54 -18.76
C ARG A 79 1.86 2.84 -18.52
N THR A 80 1.86 3.37 -17.29
CA THR A 80 2.47 4.68 -16.98
C THR A 80 3.39 4.68 -15.75
N GLY A 81 3.24 3.73 -14.81
CA GLY A 81 3.58 4.00 -13.41
C GLY A 81 4.89 3.42 -12.83
N LEU A 82 5.54 2.45 -13.47
CA LEU A 82 6.74 1.81 -12.89
C LEU A 82 8.06 2.25 -13.52
N GLY A 83 8.02 2.85 -14.72
CA GLY A 83 9.23 3.29 -15.41
C GLY A 83 9.80 4.64 -14.94
N ALA A 84 9.03 5.40 -14.15
CA ALA A 84 9.36 6.78 -13.82
C ALA A 84 9.39 7.11 -12.31
N ARG A 85 8.89 6.23 -11.44
CA ARG A 85 8.86 6.47 -9.98
C ARG A 85 9.84 5.58 -9.24
N SER A 86 10.53 6.16 -8.27
CA SER A 86 11.46 5.42 -7.40
C SER A 86 10.71 4.57 -6.37
N ALA A 87 11.37 3.55 -5.81
CA ALA A 87 10.81 2.73 -4.73
C ALA A 87 10.40 3.60 -3.51
N ASP A 88 11.15 4.66 -3.22
CA ASP A 88 10.86 5.61 -2.15
C ASP A 88 9.56 6.40 -2.41
N GLU A 89 9.32 6.83 -3.65
CA GLU A 89 8.08 7.52 -4.02
C GLU A 89 6.86 6.59 -3.94
N ALA A 90 7.05 5.32 -4.29
CA ALA A 90 6.01 4.31 -4.09
C ALA A 90 5.74 4.10 -2.59
N ASP A 91 6.78 3.97 -1.75
CA ASP A 91 6.63 3.81 -0.30
C ASP A 91 5.87 4.96 0.35
N GLU A 92 6.23 6.20 0.01
CA GLU A 92 5.57 7.40 0.52
C GLU A 92 4.09 7.44 0.10
N THR A 93 3.79 7.16 -1.17
CA THR A 93 2.40 7.18 -1.67
C THR A 93 1.54 6.12 -0.98
N LEU A 94 2.07 4.90 -0.85
CA LEU A 94 1.38 3.80 -0.19
C LEU A 94 1.17 4.08 1.30
N SER A 95 2.16 4.66 1.97
CA SER A 95 2.05 5.06 3.38
C SER A 95 0.97 6.13 3.57
N ARG A 96 0.92 7.18 2.74
CA ARG A 96 -0.11 8.23 2.80
C ARG A 96 -1.52 7.66 2.62
N LEU A 97 -1.71 6.80 1.63
CA LEU A 97 -2.99 6.16 1.39
C LEU A 97 -3.47 5.35 2.60
N LEU A 98 -2.58 4.54 3.20
CA LEU A 98 -2.89 3.74 4.38
C LEU A 98 -3.22 4.64 5.59
N ARG A 99 -2.47 5.73 5.80
CA ARG A 99 -2.78 6.72 6.85
C ARG A 99 -4.12 7.40 6.61
N ALA A 100 -4.39 7.89 5.40
CA ALA A 100 -5.67 8.51 5.04
C ALA A 100 -6.87 7.58 5.30
N ARG A 101 -6.67 6.26 5.12
CA ARG A 101 -7.71 5.26 5.38
C ARG A 101 -7.88 4.89 6.85
N PHE A 102 -6.78 4.72 7.60
CA PHE A 102 -6.80 4.08 8.93
C PHE A 102 -6.43 5.02 10.08
N ALA A 103 -5.78 6.15 9.80
CA ALA A 103 -5.38 7.19 10.74
C ALA A 103 -5.54 8.61 10.15
N PRO A 104 -6.77 9.04 9.79
CA PRO A 104 -7.00 10.33 9.14
C PRO A 104 -6.77 11.57 10.03
N ASP A 105 -6.61 11.40 11.35
CA ASP A 105 -6.51 12.48 12.35
C ASP A 105 -5.12 12.57 13.04
N HIS A 106 -4.08 11.97 12.46
CA HIS A 106 -2.70 12.01 12.98
C HIS A 106 -1.78 12.89 12.13
#